data_AF-A0A3N5TL71-F1
#
_entry.id   AF-A0A3N5TL71-F1
#
_cell.length_a   1.000
_cell.length_b   1.000
_cell.length_c   1.000
_cell.angle_alpha   90.00
_cell.angle_beta   90.00
_cell.angle_gamma   90.00
#
_symmetry.space_group_name_H-M   'P 1'
#
loop_
_entity.id
_entity.type
_entity.pdbx_description
1 polymer ?
#
loop_
_entity_poly.entity_id
_entity_poly.type
_entity_poly.pdbx_seq_one_letter_code
_entity_poly.pdbx_strand_id
1 'polypeptide(L)'
;AGGILRIFIIEGLVVGVVGTALGAILGLAAAFNLEKITSFAENLFGFQVLPSDIYYIDKLPSQVNPGDVGLIVVTAILISLLATLYPSWRASRLDPAEALRYE
;
A
#
# COMPACT_ATOMS: atom_id res chain seq x y z
N ALA A 1 -23.44 -0.60 22.89
CA ALA A 1 -23.19 -1.24 21.58
C ALA A 1 -22.19 -0.49 20.66
N GLY A 2 -21.81 0.78 20.92
CA GLY A 2 -20.94 1.54 19.98
C GLY A 2 -19.42 1.48 20.22
N GLY A 3 -18.95 0.99 21.38
CA GLY A 3 -17.53 1.06 21.76
C GLY A 3 -16.61 0.21 20.89
N ILE A 4 -16.99 -1.06 20.67
CA ILE A 4 -16.19 -2.02 19.88
C ILE A 4 -16.06 -1.55 18.43
N LEU A 5 -17.16 -1.09 17.82
CA LEU A 5 -17.15 -0.54 16.45
C LEU A 5 -16.12 0.61 16.32
N ARG A 6 -16.09 1.52 17.29
CA ARG A 6 -15.21 2.69 17.27
C ARG A 6 -13.74 2.31 17.38
N ILE A 7 -13.41 1.31 18.20
CA ILE A 7 -12.05 0.79 18.33
C ILE A 7 -11.58 0.21 17.00
N PHE A 8 -12.34 -0.70 16.40
CA PHE A 8 -11.96 -1.32 15.14
C PHE A 8 -11.83 -0.33 13.97
N ILE A 9 -12.70 0.68 13.92
CA ILE A 9 -12.60 1.74 12.90
C ILE A 9 -11.31 2.57 13.10
N ILE A 10 -10.98 2.93 14.34
CA ILE A 10 -9.75 3.70 14.63
C ILE A 10 -8.51 2.86 14.30
N GLU A 11 -8.49 1.60 14.71
CA GLU A 11 -7.39 0.67 14.40
C GLU A 11 -7.18 0.53 12.89
N GLY A 12 -8.25 0.29 12.12
CA GLY A 12 -8.13 0.19 10.67
C GLY A 12 -7.73 1.51 9.99
N LEU A 13 -8.18 2.65 10.51
CA LEU A 13 -7.71 3.95 10.04
C LEU A 13 -6.20 4.13 10.30
N VAL A 14 -5.72 3.78 11.49
CA VAL A 14 -4.30 3.88 11.85
C VAL A 14 -3.46 2.98 10.95
N VAL A 15 -3.85 1.71 10.81
CA VAL A 15 -3.16 0.75 9.94
C VAL A 15 -3.18 1.21 8.48
N GLY A 16 -4.34 1.67 7.99
CA GLY A 16 -4.49 2.17 6.61
C GLY A 16 -3.62 3.39 6.32
N VAL A 17 -3.60 4.36 7.21
CA VAL A 17 -2.80 5.59 7.07
C VAL A 17 -1.30 5.28 7.17
N VAL A 18 -0.87 4.53 8.19
CA VAL A 18 0.54 4.20 8.38
C VAL A 18 1.04 3.31 7.24
N GLY A 19 0.28 2.29 6.85
CA GLY A 19 0.62 1.42 5.73
C GLY A 19 0.72 2.18 4.41
N THR A 20 -0.24 3.08 4.13
CA THR A 20 -0.20 3.91 2.91
C THR A 20 0.98 4.88 2.93
N ALA A 21 1.28 5.51 4.07
CA ALA A 21 2.41 6.42 4.21
C ALA A 21 3.75 5.70 3.97
N LEU A 22 3.95 4.55 4.61
CA LEU A 22 5.14 3.72 4.41
C LEU A 22 5.24 3.24 2.96
N GLY A 23 4.15 2.75 2.39
CA GLY A 23 4.10 2.32 0.99
C GLY A 23 4.42 3.44 0.01
N ALA A 24 3.90 4.64 0.25
CA ALA A 24 4.21 5.81 -0.58
C ALA A 24 5.69 6.19 -0.47
N ILE A 25 6.25 6.28 0.74
CA ILE A 25 7.67 6.60 0.94
C ILE A 25 8.57 5.58 0.23
N LEU A 26 8.29 4.28 0.42
CA LEU A 26 9.04 3.21 -0.22
C LEU A 26 8.88 3.23 -1.74
N GLY A 27 7.68 3.47 -2.24
CA GLY A 27 7.39 3.57 -3.67
C GLY A 27 8.10 4.74 -4.33
N LEU A 28 8.09 5.93 -3.72
CA LEU A 28 8.86 7.08 -4.21
C LEU A 28 10.37 6.83 -4.12
N ALA A 29 10.86 6.26 -3.03
CA ALA A 29 12.27 5.92 -2.90
C ALA A 29 12.72 4.95 -4.00
N ALA A 30 11.89 3.95 -4.33
CA ALA A 30 12.13 3.03 -5.43
C ALA A 30 12.08 3.76 -6.79
N ALA A 31 11.08 4.62 -7.01
CA ALA A 31 10.96 5.39 -8.25
C ALA A 31 12.16 6.32 -8.49
N PHE A 32 12.69 6.99 -7.46
CA PHE A 32 13.88 7.84 -7.60
C PHE A 32 15.19 7.06 -7.76
N ASN A 33 15.23 5.80 -7.31
CA ASN A 33 16.40 4.93 -7.45
C ASN A 33 16.20 3.85 -8.54
N LEU A 34 15.26 4.07 -9.46
CA LEU A 34 14.84 3.06 -10.44
C LEU A 34 16.03 2.61 -11.31
N GLU A 35 16.88 3.53 -11.75
CA GLU A 35 18.11 3.22 -12.51
C GLU A 35 19.05 2.27 -11.76
N LYS A 36 19.27 2.51 -10.45
CA LYS A 36 20.14 1.65 -9.63
C LYS A 36 19.54 0.26 -9.44
N ILE A 37 18.22 0.19 -9.26
CA ILE A 37 17.50 -1.07 -9.09
C ILE A 37 17.56 -1.88 -10.39
N THR A 38 17.34 -1.24 -11.54
CA THR A 38 17.40 -1.92 -12.84
C THR A 38 18.82 -2.38 -13.16
N SER A 39 19.85 -1.56 -12.97
CA SER A 39 21.24 -1.98 -13.19
C SER A 39 21.68 -3.09 -12.23
N PHE A 40 21.21 -3.08 -10.97
CA PHE A 40 21.47 -4.18 -10.05
C PHE A 40 20.80 -5.48 -10.52
N ALA A 41 19.56 -5.40 -11.00
CA ALA A 41 18.85 -6.55 -11.57
C ALA A 41 19.54 -7.06 -12.85
N GLU A 42 19.97 -6.20 -13.76
CA GLU A 42 20.69 -6.58 -14.99
C GLU A 42 21.98 -7.35 -14.66
N ASN A 43 22.77 -6.86 -13.69
CA ASN A 43 23.98 -7.54 -13.24
C ASN A 43 23.70 -8.91 -12.61
N LEU A 44 22.55 -9.06 -11.94
CA LEU A 44 22.17 -10.31 -11.28
C LEU A 44 21.61 -11.35 -12.25
N PHE A 45 20.80 -10.92 -13.22
CA PHE A 45 20.10 -11.80 -14.17
C PHE A 45 20.83 -11.98 -15.50
N GLY A 46 21.90 -11.21 -15.76
CA GLY A 46 22.74 -11.33 -16.96
C GLY A 46 22.03 -10.95 -18.28
N PHE A 47 20.89 -10.24 -18.19
CA PHE A 47 20.12 -9.74 -19.33
C PHE A 47 20.04 -8.21 -19.25
N GLN A 48 20.30 -7.54 -20.37
CA GLN A 48 20.12 -6.08 -20.49
C GLN A 48 18.65 -5.77 -20.75
N VAL A 49 18.02 -5.03 -19.83
CA VAL A 49 16.61 -4.65 -19.93
C VAL A 49 16.40 -3.72 -21.13
N LEU A 50 17.39 -2.85 -21.42
CA LEU A 50 17.49 -2.09 -22.67
C LEU A 50 18.86 -2.36 -23.33
N PRO A 51 18.91 -3.06 -24.48
CA PRO A 51 20.12 -3.13 -25.29
C PRO A 51 20.40 -1.72 -25.86
N SER A 52 21.44 -1.06 -25.35
CA SER A 52 21.88 0.28 -25.76
C SER A 52 22.21 0.37 -27.26
N ASP A 53 22.42 -0.76 -27.92
CA ASP A 53 22.72 -0.85 -29.36
C ASP A 53 21.50 -0.59 -30.27
N ILE A 54 20.26 -0.70 -29.74
CA ILE A 54 19.03 -0.57 -30.55
C ILE A 54 18.12 0.55 -30.03
N TYR A 55 18.12 0.81 -28.72
CA TYR A 55 17.37 1.91 -28.12
C TYR A 55 18.37 2.97 -27.64
N TYR A 56 18.36 4.14 -28.30
CA TYR A 56 19.11 5.36 -27.93
C TYR A 56 18.69 5.97 -26.56
N ILE A 57 18.23 5.15 -25.62
CA ILE A 57 17.77 5.53 -24.30
C ILE A 57 18.61 4.76 -23.29
N ASP A 58 19.66 5.40 -22.78
CA ASP A 58 20.56 4.81 -21.77
C ASP A 58 19.93 4.76 -20.37
N LYS A 59 18.74 5.37 -20.18
CA LYS A 59 18.14 5.63 -18.88
C LYS A 59 16.62 5.49 -18.95
N LEU A 60 16.03 4.69 -18.08
CA LEU A 60 14.58 4.68 -17.90
C LEU A 60 14.15 6.02 -17.27
N PRO A 61 13.40 6.88 -17.99
CA PRO A 61 12.98 8.15 -17.44
C PRO A 61 11.92 7.90 -16.37
N SER A 62 12.33 7.88 -15.10
CA SER A 62 11.42 7.82 -13.96
C SER A 62 10.74 9.17 -13.76
N GLN A 63 9.58 9.36 -14.39
CA GLN A 63 8.75 10.55 -14.23
C GLN A 63 7.67 10.29 -13.19
N VAL A 64 7.91 10.73 -11.95
CA VAL A 64 6.92 10.65 -10.89
C VAL A 64 5.96 11.83 -11.01
N ASN A 65 4.70 11.55 -11.30
CA ASN A 65 3.64 12.56 -11.30
C ASN A 65 3.01 12.66 -9.90
N PRO A 66 3.12 13.81 -9.20
CA PRO A 66 2.51 13.98 -7.88
C PRO A 66 0.99 13.78 -7.86
N GLY A 67 0.31 14.04 -8.99
CA GLY A 67 -1.13 13.82 -9.13
C GLY A 67 -1.49 12.34 -9.02
N ASP A 68 -0.72 11.48 -9.70
CA ASP A 68 -0.92 10.03 -9.67
C ASP A 68 -0.62 9.46 -8.28
N VAL A 69 0.46 9.93 -7.64
CA VAL A 69 0.79 9.57 -6.26
C VAL A 69 -0.34 9.94 -5.29
N GLY A 70 -0.86 11.17 -5.39
CA GLY A 70 -1.96 11.63 -4.54
C GLY A 70 -3.23 10.78 -4.75
N LEU A 71 -3.55 10.46 -5.99
CA LEU A 71 -4.70 9.61 -6.33
C LEU A 71 -4.54 8.19 -5.77
N ILE A 72 -3.35 7.60 -5.87
CA ILE A 72 -3.05 6.28 -5.29
C ILE A 72 -3.19 6.31 -3.77
N VAL A 73 -2.63 7.31 -3.09
CA VAL A 73 -2.72 7.45 -1.62
C VAL A 73 -4.16 7.55 -1.16
N VAL A 74 -4.97 8.42 -1.79
CA VAL A 74 -6.38 8.60 -1.43
C VAL A 74 -7.15 7.30 -1.67
N THR A 75 -6.95 6.66 -2.82
CA THR A 75 -7.66 5.42 -3.16
C THR A 75 -7.28 4.28 -2.23
N ALA A 76 -6.01 4.16 -1.84
CA ALA A 76 -5.53 3.15 -0.90
C ALA A 76 -6.16 3.31 0.49
N ILE A 77 -6.23 4.54 1.01
CA ILE A 77 -6.89 4.84 2.29
C ILE A 77 -8.38 4.52 2.21
N LEU A 78 -9.07 4.89 1.12
CA LEU A 78 -10.49 4.59 0.93
C LEU A 78 -10.74 3.08 0.90
N ILE A 79 -9.96 2.33 0.14
CA ILE A 79 -10.07 0.86 0.07
C ILE A 79 -9.82 0.24 1.44
N SER A 80 -8.78 0.69 2.16
CA SER A 80 -8.47 0.20 3.50
C SER A 80 -9.63 0.45 4.47
N LEU A 81 -10.21 1.64 4.46
CA LEU A 81 -11.36 1.97 5.30
C LEU A 81 -12.59 1.13 4.96
N LEU A 82 -12.90 0.95 3.67
CA LEU A 82 -14.02 0.10 3.23
C LEU A 82 -13.83 -1.35 3.65
N ALA A 83 -12.60 -1.87 3.53
CA ALA A 83 -12.25 -3.22 3.96
C ALA A 83 -12.38 -3.40 5.48
N THR A 84 -12.07 -2.37 6.28
CA THR A 84 -12.27 -2.39 7.75
C THR A 84 -13.73 -2.25 8.15
N LEU A 85 -14.55 -1.54 7.38
CA LEU A 85 -15.93 -1.22 7.76
C LEU A 85 -16.80 -2.48 7.92
N TYR A 86 -16.69 -3.42 6.98
CA TYR A 86 -17.44 -4.68 7.00
C TYR A 86 -17.18 -5.56 8.24
N PRO A 87 -15.93 -5.92 8.58
CA PRO A 87 -15.64 -6.71 9.78
C PRO A 87 -15.95 -5.95 11.06
N SER A 88 -15.75 -4.62 11.11
CA SER A 88 -16.06 -3.82 12.30
C SER A 88 -17.55 -3.81 12.61
N TRP A 89 -18.38 -3.66 11.57
CA TRP A 89 -19.84 -3.74 11.70
C TRP A 89 -20.28 -5.12 12.15
N ARG A 90 -19.72 -6.18 11.53
CA ARG A 90 -20.00 -7.57 11.91
C ARG A 90 -19.61 -7.84 13.38
N ALA A 91 -18.44 -7.39 13.81
CA ALA A 91 -17.94 -7.56 15.18
C ALA A 91 -18.80 -6.82 16.22
N SER A 92 -19.31 -5.62 15.89
CA SER A 92 -20.16 -4.84 16.79
C SER A 92 -21.53 -5.48 17.09
N ARG A 93 -21.95 -6.43 16.26
CA ARG A 93 -23.22 -7.16 16.38
C ARG A 93 -23.08 -8.54 17.01
N LEU A 94 -21.87 -9.00 17.29
CA LEU A 94 -21.65 -10.23 18.05
C LEU A 94 -21.95 -9.93 19.53
N ASP A 95 -22.94 -10.64 20.09
CA ASP A 95 -23.38 -10.43 21.45
C ASP A 95 -22.31 -10.95 22.42
N PRO A 96 -21.69 -10.10 23.27
CA PRO A 96 -20.62 -10.52 24.16
C PRO A 96 -21.05 -11.62 25.15
N ALA A 97 -22.35 -11.74 25.42
CA ALA A 97 -22.90 -12.80 26.28
C ALA A 97 -22.90 -14.20 25.64
N GLU A 98 -22.93 -14.30 24.31
CA GLU A 98 -22.83 -15.61 23.63
C GLU A 98 -21.40 -16.13 23.57
N ALA A 99 -20.39 -15.25 23.54
CA ALA A 99 -18.98 -15.65 23.56
C ALA A 99 -18.55 -16.30 24.89
N LEU A 100 -19.13 -15.86 26.02
CA LEU A 100 -18.88 -16.43 27.35
C LEU A 100 -19.72 -17.68 27.67
N ARG A 101 -20.76 -17.99 26.89
CA ARG A 101 -21.61 -19.19 27.10
C ARG A 101 -21.02 -20.47 26.49
N TYR A 102 -19.95 -20.34 25.71
CA TYR A 102 -19.19 -21.45 25.13
C TYR A 102 -17.84 -21.69 25.82
N GLU A 103 -17.58 -21.00 26.93
CA GLU A 103 -16.57 -21.37 27.94
C GLU A 103 -17.20 -22.14 29.10
#